data_AF-A0AAT9HBN8-F1
#
_entry.id   AF-A0AAT9HBN8-F1
#
_cell.length_a   1.000
_cell.length_b   1.000
_cell.length_c   1.000
_cell.angle_alpha   90.00
_cell.angle_beta   90.00
_cell.angle_gamma   90.00
#
_symmetry.space_group_name_H-M   'P 1'
#
loop_
_entity.id
_entity.type
_entity.pdbx_description
1 polymer ?
#
loop_
_entity_poly.entity_id
_entity_poly.type
_entity_poly.pdbx_seq_one_letter_code
_entity_poly.pdbx_strand_id
1 'polypeptide(L)'
;MPVRTARLGRAHGPEPLAVEGVVLLLPSGEEVSGRRPSALLAAASVRALGRRLTRAGRDQSLAAHVVHYRYRGWNGSEAHLARDASWAVGEAVRRYGDVPVCLAGIGMGGRAALRAAGHDAVTSVLALAPWLPDEDVAAPPEPVKQLAGRRVMIVHGTNDARSDPELSFRLAARAKKANREVCRFEVHADGHGLSQYRGKCWRWRRTS
;
A
#
# COMPACT_ATOMS: atom_id res chain seq x y z
N MET A 1 -31.19 4.53 1.73
CA MET A 1 -30.14 3.82 2.50
C MET A 1 -28.95 4.75 2.67
N PRO A 2 -28.35 4.88 3.87
CA PRO A 2 -27.20 5.76 4.06
C PRO A 2 -26.02 5.32 3.16
N VAL A 3 -25.41 6.29 2.47
CA VAL A 3 -24.26 6.05 1.58
C VAL A 3 -23.08 5.60 2.43
N ARG A 4 -22.45 4.47 2.07
CA ARG A 4 -21.25 4.00 2.78
C ARG A 4 -20.10 4.95 2.48
N THR A 5 -19.42 5.41 3.53
CA THR A 5 -18.27 6.31 3.43
C THR A 5 -16.99 5.66 3.93
N ALA A 6 -15.88 5.96 3.27
CA ALA A 6 -14.56 5.63 3.75
C ALA A 6 -14.22 6.55 4.93
N ARG A 7 -13.29 6.14 5.80
CA ARG A 7 -12.81 7.00 6.90
C ARG A 7 -11.34 6.78 7.20
N LEU A 8 -10.65 7.83 7.63
CA LEU A 8 -9.34 7.73 8.25
C LEU A 8 -9.51 7.39 9.74
N GLY A 9 -8.80 6.35 10.20
CA GLY A 9 -8.68 6.02 11.60
C GLY A 9 -7.92 7.10 12.38
N ARG A 10 -7.91 6.99 13.71
CA ARG A 10 -7.07 7.85 14.56
C ARG A 10 -5.59 7.66 14.20
N ALA A 11 -4.80 8.72 14.34
CA ALA A 11 -3.37 8.65 14.14
C ALA A 11 -2.73 7.63 15.12
N HIS A 12 -1.70 6.92 14.67
CA HIS A 12 -0.88 6.10 15.55
C HIS A 12 0.07 6.97 16.37
N GLY A 13 -0.07 6.94 17.69
CA GLY A 13 0.77 7.71 18.62
C GLY A 13 0.16 9.10 18.95
N PRO A 14 0.87 9.92 19.73
CA PRO A 14 0.44 11.30 19.98
C PRO A 14 0.42 12.09 18.66
N GLU A 15 -0.63 12.88 18.44
CA GLU A 15 -0.66 13.78 17.28
C GLU A 15 0.36 14.91 17.49
N PRO A 16 1.32 15.09 16.56
CA PRO A 16 2.26 16.20 16.61
C PRO A 16 1.52 17.54 16.52
N LEU A 17 2.08 18.60 17.11
CA LEU A 17 1.58 19.97 16.94
C LEU A 17 1.69 20.46 15.48
N ALA A 18 2.65 19.91 14.73
CA ALA A 18 2.81 20.12 13.29
C ALA A 18 3.18 18.79 12.63
N VAL A 19 2.50 18.43 11.54
CA VAL A 19 2.73 17.18 10.80
C VAL A 19 3.55 17.50 9.56
N GLU A 20 4.72 16.87 9.41
CA GLU A 20 5.62 17.07 8.25
C GLU A 20 5.42 16.01 7.15
N GLY A 21 4.64 14.96 7.44
CA GLY A 21 4.32 13.92 6.47
C GLY A 21 3.28 12.95 7.00
N VAL A 22 2.59 12.28 6.07
CA VAL A 22 1.48 11.37 6.39
C VAL A 22 1.75 9.98 5.82
N VAL A 23 1.51 8.95 6.61
CA VAL A 23 1.49 7.56 6.18
C VAL A 23 0.06 7.04 6.20
N LEU A 24 -0.45 6.63 5.05
CA LEU A 24 -1.74 5.96 4.93
C LEU A 24 -1.53 4.45 4.86
N LEU A 25 -1.94 3.77 5.92
CA LEU A 25 -1.89 2.32 6.03
C LEU A 25 -3.13 1.72 5.38
N LEU A 26 -2.90 0.84 4.41
CA LEU A 26 -3.90 0.25 3.53
C LEU A 26 -4.02 -1.25 3.85
N PRO A 27 -5.05 -1.65 4.63
CA PRO A 27 -5.29 -3.05 4.94
C PRO A 27 -5.53 -3.89 3.69
N SER A 28 -5.36 -5.20 3.82
CA SER A 28 -5.77 -6.14 2.78
C SER A 28 -7.31 -6.19 2.65
N GLY A 29 -7.77 -6.88 1.63
CA GLY A 29 -9.17 -6.99 1.25
C GLY A 29 -9.44 -8.31 0.57
N GLU A 30 -10.55 -8.37 -0.18
CA GLU A 30 -10.92 -9.49 -1.03
C GLU A 30 -11.03 -9.02 -2.48
N GLU A 31 -10.94 -9.94 -3.42
CA GLU A 31 -11.16 -9.62 -4.83
C GLU A 31 -12.61 -9.18 -5.07
N VAL A 32 -13.57 -9.98 -4.60
CA VAL A 32 -15.01 -9.74 -4.73
C VAL A 32 -15.70 -9.82 -3.38
N SER A 33 -16.25 -8.70 -2.91
CA SER A 33 -17.00 -8.62 -1.65
C SER A 33 -17.77 -7.30 -1.52
N GLY A 34 -19.10 -7.40 -1.36
CA GLY A 34 -19.96 -6.26 -1.04
C GLY A 34 -20.02 -5.94 0.46
N ARG A 35 -19.29 -6.67 1.32
CA ARG A 35 -19.36 -6.52 2.78
C ARG A 35 -18.49 -5.36 3.28
N ARG A 36 -18.82 -4.84 4.47
CA ARG A 36 -17.97 -3.87 5.16
C ARG A 36 -16.78 -4.61 5.81
N PRO A 37 -15.55 -4.08 5.72
CA PRO A 37 -14.43 -4.64 6.48
C PRO A 37 -14.65 -4.50 7.98
N SER A 38 -14.22 -5.49 8.76
CA SER A 38 -14.11 -5.33 10.22
C SER A 38 -13.00 -4.31 10.52
N ALA A 39 -13.36 -3.21 11.16
CA ALA A 39 -12.40 -2.14 11.49
C ALA A 39 -11.26 -2.64 12.40
N LEU A 40 -11.58 -3.56 13.33
CA LEU A 40 -10.60 -4.17 14.23
C LEU A 40 -9.59 -5.02 13.46
N LEU A 41 -10.07 -5.92 12.59
CA LEU A 41 -9.21 -6.82 11.82
C LEU A 41 -8.38 -6.04 10.80
N ALA A 42 -8.99 -5.06 10.12
CA ALA A 42 -8.30 -4.19 9.19
C ALA A 42 -7.14 -3.45 9.86
N ALA A 43 -7.39 -2.79 10.99
CA ALA A 43 -6.34 -2.12 11.77
C ALA A 43 -5.29 -3.10 12.30
N ALA A 44 -5.69 -4.29 12.73
CA ALA A 44 -4.75 -5.31 13.21
C ALA A 44 -3.78 -5.77 12.13
N SER A 45 -4.25 -5.93 10.89
CA SER A 45 -3.44 -6.43 9.77
C SER A 45 -2.26 -5.51 9.41
N VAL A 46 -2.41 -4.20 9.63
CA VAL A 46 -1.38 -3.20 9.31
C VAL A 46 -0.69 -2.62 10.55
N ARG A 47 -1.08 -3.05 11.76
CA ARG A 47 -0.59 -2.46 13.02
C ARG A 47 0.92 -2.57 13.18
N ALA A 48 1.49 -3.72 12.79
CA ALA A 48 2.94 -3.92 12.89
C ALA A 48 3.71 -2.99 11.96
N LEU A 49 3.21 -2.82 10.73
CA LEU A 49 3.75 -1.89 9.74
C LEU A 49 3.67 -0.45 10.24
N GLY A 50 2.48 -0.01 10.67
CA GLY A 50 2.26 1.33 11.23
C GLY A 50 3.22 1.65 12.37
N ARG A 51 3.35 0.75 13.36
CA ARG A 51 4.27 0.96 14.48
C ARG A 51 5.74 1.05 14.07
N ARG A 52 6.17 0.32 13.03
CA ARG A 52 7.55 0.38 12.52
C ARG A 52 7.80 1.71 11.82
N LEU A 53 6.88 2.13 10.96
CA LEU A 53 6.98 3.40 10.22
C LEU A 53 6.94 4.61 11.16
N THR A 54 5.98 4.67 12.09
CA THR A 54 5.93 5.76 13.08
C THR A 54 7.16 5.78 13.98
N ARG A 55 7.73 4.61 14.32
CA ARG A 55 8.97 4.58 15.13
C ARG A 55 10.17 5.09 14.34
N ALA A 56 10.32 4.68 13.09
CA ALA A 56 11.41 5.12 12.23
C ALA A 56 11.31 6.62 11.89
N GLY A 57 10.08 7.16 11.82
CA GLY A 57 9.81 8.55 11.53
C GLY A 57 9.51 9.44 12.73
N ARG A 58 9.90 9.04 13.94
CA ARG A 58 9.67 9.84 15.17
C ARG A 58 10.25 11.24 15.05
N ASP A 59 11.40 11.36 14.41
CA ASP A 59 12.13 12.62 14.28
C ASP A 59 11.60 13.49 13.13
N GLN A 60 10.63 13.00 12.34
CA GLN A 60 10.03 13.72 11.19
C GLN A 60 8.52 13.97 11.37
N SER A 61 8.03 14.02 12.61
CA SER A 61 6.63 14.37 12.94
C SER A 61 5.56 13.68 12.05
N LEU A 62 5.73 12.38 11.79
CA LEU A 62 4.86 11.64 10.87
C LEU A 62 3.52 11.25 11.52
N ALA A 63 2.41 11.59 10.87
CA ALA A 63 1.09 11.08 11.21
C ALA A 63 0.78 9.79 10.43
N ALA A 64 0.40 8.71 11.11
CA ALA A 64 0.06 7.45 10.44
C ALA A 64 -1.40 7.05 10.68
N HIS A 65 -2.18 6.91 9.62
CA HIS A 65 -3.61 6.58 9.68
C HIS A 65 -3.93 5.27 8.98
N VAL A 66 -4.76 4.44 9.61
CA VAL A 66 -5.37 3.29 8.93
C VAL A 66 -6.56 3.78 8.10
N VAL A 67 -6.58 3.43 6.82
CA VAL A 67 -7.75 3.66 5.96
C VAL A 67 -8.79 2.58 6.21
N HIS A 68 -10.02 3.00 6.52
CA HIS A 68 -11.17 2.11 6.63
C HIS A 68 -12.02 2.23 5.37
N TYR A 69 -11.95 1.20 4.53
CA TYR A 69 -12.69 1.13 3.27
C TYR A 69 -14.21 1.04 3.47
N ARG A 70 -14.94 1.52 2.46
CA ARG A 70 -16.39 1.36 2.32
C ARG A 70 -16.78 -0.11 2.12
N TYR A 71 -15.97 -0.82 1.34
CA TYR A 71 -16.15 -2.21 0.95
C TYR A 71 -14.86 -2.98 1.18
N ARG A 72 -14.99 -4.28 1.49
CA ARG A 72 -13.84 -5.18 1.61
C ARG A 72 -13.33 -5.66 0.25
N GLY A 73 -14.20 -5.67 -0.74
CA GLY A 73 -13.92 -6.16 -2.09
C GLY A 73 -13.39 -5.07 -3.02
N TRP A 74 -12.50 -5.45 -3.92
CA TRP A 74 -12.10 -4.61 -5.05
C TRP A 74 -13.21 -4.43 -6.08
N ASN A 75 -13.96 -5.50 -6.34
CA ASN A 75 -15.18 -5.52 -7.15
C ASN A 75 -14.96 -5.06 -8.60
N GLY A 76 -14.03 -5.71 -9.30
CA GLY A 76 -13.78 -5.49 -10.73
C GLY A 76 -13.38 -4.05 -11.08
N SER A 77 -14.08 -3.45 -12.04
CA SER A 77 -13.85 -2.07 -12.52
C SER A 77 -14.18 -1.00 -11.48
N GLU A 78 -14.97 -1.32 -10.45
CA GLU A 78 -15.27 -0.36 -9.39
C GLU A 78 -14.05 -0.01 -8.54
N ALA A 79 -13.11 -0.94 -8.42
CA ALA A 79 -11.82 -0.76 -7.75
C ALA A 79 -11.95 -0.02 -6.40
N HIS A 80 -12.93 -0.43 -5.57
CA HIS A 80 -13.34 0.37 -4.40
C HIS A 80 -12.19 0.70 -3.46
N LEU A 81 -11.29 -0.25 -3.21
CA LEU A 81 -10.12 -0.04 -2.35
C LEU A 81 -9.18 1.05 -2.90
N ALA A 82 -8.96 1.09 -4.22
CA ALA A 82 -8.17 2.15 -4.84
C ALA A 82 -8.86 3.51 -4.77
N ARG A 83 -10.18 3.56 -5.02
CA ARG A 83 -10.97 4.81 -4.88
C ARG A 83 -10.92 5.34 -3.45
N ASP A 84 -11.01 4.45 -2.46
CA ASP A 84 -10.95 4.81 -1.05
C ASP A 84 -9.54 5.24 -0.62
N ALA A 85 -8.50 4.64 -1.19
CA ALA A 85 -7.12 5.06 -0.98
C ALA A 85 -6.86 6.45 -1.57
N SER A 86 -7.34 6.74 -2.79
CA SER A 86 -7.25 8.08 -3.38
C SER A 86 -8.02 9.13 -2.57
N TRP A 87 -9.22 8.78 -2.09
CA TRP A 87 -9.97 9.64 -1.17
C TRP A 87 -9.18 9.93 0.12
N ALA A 88 -8.52 8.90 0.67
CA ALA A 88 -7.72 9.05 1.88
C ALA A 88 -6.52 9.99 1.70
N VAL A 89 -5.90 10.03 0.51
CA VAL A 89 -4.86 11.02 0.18
C VAL A 89 -5.43 12.44 0.21
N GLY A 90 -6.57 12.66 -0.47
CA GLY A 90 -7.22 13.98 -0.47
C GLY A 90 -7.61 14.43 0.94
N GLU A 91 -8.09 13.51 1.78
CA GLU A 91 -8.38 13.80 3.18
C GLU A 91 -7.14 14.10 4.02
N ALA A 92 -6.01 13.46 3.75
CA ALA A 92 -4.76 13.77 4.43
C ALA A 92 -4.32 15.21 4.11
N VAL A 93 -4.35 15.59 2.83
CA VAL A 93 -4.03 16.96 2.38
C VAL A 93 -5.00 17.98 2.98
N ARG A 94 -6.31 17.67 3.02
CA ARG A 94 -7.31 18.54 3.64
C ARG A 94 -7.05 18.77 5.14
N ARG A 95 -6.52 17.77 5.85
CA ARG A 95 -6.28 17.83 7.30
C ARG A 95 -4.95 18.47 7.67
N TYR A 96 -3.91 18.20 6.90
CA TYR A 96 -2.53 18.53 7.26
C TYR A 96 -1.86 19.54 6.32
N GLY A 97 -2.53 19.94 5.24
CA GLY A 97 -1.99 20.84 4.22
C GLY A 97 -1.16 20.10 3.17
N ASP A 98 -0.29 20.84 2.48
CA ASP A 98 0.58 20.31 1.42
C ASP A 98 1.78 19.57 2.03
N VAL A 99 1.50 18.38 2.55
CA VAL A 99 2.50 17.50 3.18
C VAL A 99 2.72 16.24 2.35
N PRO A 100 3.94 15.69 2.29
CA PRO A 100 4.22 14.46 1.58
C PRO A 100 3.44 13.28 2.17
N VAL A 101 2.80 12.52 1.29
CA VAL A 101 2.01 11.34 1.63
C VAL A 101 2.73 10.05 1.17
N CYS A 102 2.81 9.08 2.07
CA CYS A 102 3.26 7.73 1.81
C CYS A 102 2.07 6.75 1.87
N LEU A 103 1.87 5.99 0.79
CA LEU A 103 0.87 4.91 0.75
C LEU A 103 1.55 3.58 1.10
N ALA A 104 1.11 2.90 2.17
CA ALA A 104 1.71 1.67 2.63
C ALA A 104 0.66 0.57 2.78
N GLY A 105 0.70 -0.45 1.93
CA GLY A 105 -0.37 -1.45 1.83
C GLY A 105 0.11 -2.90 1.74
N ILE A 106 -0.77 -3.82 2.16
CA ILE A 106 -0.54 -5.28 2.16
C ILE A 106 -1.59 -5.97 1.28
N GLY A 107 -1.20 -6.92 0.44
CA GLY A 107 -2.15 -7.70 -0.38
C GLY A 107 -2.92 -6.78 -1.33
N MET A 108 -4.26 -6.82 -1.25
CA MET A 108 -5.13 -5.90 -1.98
C MET A 108 -4.91 -4.43 -1.62
N GLY A 109 -4.50 -4.14 -0.38
CA GLY A 109 -4.10 -2.80 0.03
C GLY A 109 -2.83 -2.33 -0.67
N GLY A 110 -1.91 -3.24 -1.00
CA GLY A 110 -0.72 -2.95 -1.80
C GLY A 110 -1.08 -2.57 -3.24
N ARG A 111 -2.02 -3.29 -3.87
CA ARG A 111 -2.57 -2.90 -5.18
C ARG A 111 -3.28 -1.55 -5.13
N ALA A 112 -4.07 -1.31 -4.08
CA ALA A 112 -4.71 -0.01 -3.87
C ALA A 112 -3.70 1.12 -3.75
N ALA A 113 -2.58 0.89 -3.04
CA ALA A 113 -1.48 1.84 -2.91
C ALA A 113 -0.88 2.20 -4.28
N LEU A 114 -0.54 1.19 -5.09
CA LEU A 114 0.02 1.37 -6.43
C LEU A 114 -0.93 2.12 -7.36
N ARG A 115 -2.24 1.88 -7.24
CA ARG A 115 -3.28 2.52 -8.06
C ARG A 115 -3.58 3.95 -7.64
N ALA A 116 -3.50 4.27 -6.35
CA ALA A 116 -3.79 5.60 -5.81
C ALA A 116 -2.58 6.57 -5.84
N ALA A 117 -1.41 6.11 -6.30
CA ALA A 117 -0.18 6.90 -6.37
C ALA A 117 -0.19 8.06 -7.40
N GLY A 118 -1.32 8.28 -8.09
CA GLY A 118 -1.48 9.33 -9.09
C GLY A 118 -1.57 10.75 -8.52
N HIS A 119 -1.91 10.89 -7.25
CA HIS A 119 -2.10 12.19 -6.60
C HIS A 119 -0.76 12.88 -6.29
N ASP A 120 -0.65 14.20 -6.51
CA ASP A 120 0.61 14.95 -6.43
C ASP A 120 1.28 14.91 -5.05
N ALA A 121 0.49 14.97 -3.98
CA ALA A 121 0.99 14.79 -2.61
C ALA A 121 1.65 13.42 -2.35
N VAL A 122 1.42 12.39 -3.18
CA VAL A 122 2.01 11.07 -2.97
C VAL A 122 3.47 11.05 -3.44
N THR A 123 4.39 10.99 -2.49
CA THR A 123 5.84 10.95 -2.78
C THR A 123 6.42 9.54 -2.71
N SER A 124 5.74 8.61 -2.03
CA SER A 124 6.22 7.23 -1.89
C SER A 124 5.13 6.19 -1.75
N VAL A 125 5.42 4.97 -2.21
CA VAL A 125 4.54 3.80 -2.13
C VAL A 125 5.32 2.61 -1.59
N LEU A 126 4.77 1.94 -0.58
CA LEU A 126 5.24 0.64 -0.08
C LEU A 126 4.14 -0.41 -0.30
N ALA A 127 4.38 -1.36 -1.21
CA ALA A 127 3.46 -2.44 -1.51
C ALA A 127 4.04 -3.78 -1.03
N LEU A 128 3.43 -4.37 -0.01
CA LEU A 128 3.82 -5.64 0.57
C LEU A 128 2.91 -6.76 0.03
N ALA A 129 3.52 -7.77 -0.59
CA ALA A 129 2.85 -8.90 -1.23
C ALA A 129 1.59 -8.48 -2.01
N PRO A 130 1.68 -7.51 -2.94
CA PRO A 130 0.49 -6.97 -3.58
C PRO A 130 -0.23 -8.08 -4.35
N TRP A 131 -1.53 -8.21 -4.12
CA TRP A 131 -2.37 -9.05 -4.96
C TRP A 131 -2.56 -8.33 -6.28
N LEU A 132 -2.27 -8.99 -7.40
CA LEU A 132 -2.44 -8.44 -8.74
C LEU A 132 -3.27 -9.44 -9.54
N PRO A 133 -4.17 -8.97 -10.43
CA PRO A 133 -4.89 -9.88 -11.30
C PRO A 133 -3.90 -10.53 -12.27
N ASP A 134 -4.20 -11.75 -12.70
CA ASP A 134 -3.47 -12.38 -13.80
C ASP A 134 -3.54 -11.50 -15.04
N GLU A 135 -2.46 -11.48 -15.81
CA GLU A 135 -2.41 -10.81 -17.11
C GLU A 135 -3.13 -11.70 -18.14
N ASP A 136 -4.47 -11.73 -18.10
CA ASP A 136 -5.29 -12.24 -19.19
C ASP A 136 -5.10 -11.35 -20.43
N VAL A 137 -4.94 -11.96 -21.60
CA VAL A 137 -4.74 -11.29 -22.90
C VAL A 137 -5.90 -10.33 -23.22
N ALA A 138 -7.09 -10.57 -22.67
CA ALA A 138 -8.26 -9.71 -22.87
C ALA A 138 -8.32 -8.47 -21.94
N ALA A 139 -7.62 -8.49 -20.80
CA ALA A 139 -7.68 -7.39 -19.83
C ALA A 139 -6.45 -6.50 -19.91
N PRO A 140 -6.60 -5.16 -19.85
CA PRO A 140 -5.44 -4.27 -19.79
C PRO A 140 -4.65 -4.54 -18.51
N PRO A 141 -3.32 -4.60 -18.59
CA PRO A 141 -2.50 -4.95 -17.44
C PRO A 141 -2.50 -3.80 -16.42
N GLU A 142 -2.14 -4.10 -15.16
CA GLU A 142 -2.13 -3.11 -14.07
C GLU A 142 -1.32 -1.85 -14.45
N PRO A 143 -1.90 -0.63 -14.36
CA PRO A 143 -1.26 0.59 -14.83
C PRO A 143 -0.05 0.94 -13.97
N VAL A 144 0.95 1.55 -14.59
CA VAL A 144 2.21 1.95 -13.93
C VAL A 144 2.57 3.42 -14.16
N LYS A 145 1.87 4.13 -15.06
CA LYS A 145 2.20 5.52 -15.42
C LYS A 145 2.08 6.46 -14.22
N GLN A 146 1.08 6.22 -13.36
CA GLN A 146 0.85 6.95 -12.13
C GLN A 146 1.97 6.77 -11.09
N LEU A 147 2.98 5.93 -11.35
CA LEU A 147 4.14 5.75 -10.49
C LEU A 147 5.32 6.64 -10.92
N ALA A 148 5.23 7.41 -12.00
CA ALA A 148 6.32 8.25 -12.50
C ALA A 148 6.73 9.35 -11.50
N GLY A 149 7.99 9.39 -11.08
CA GLY A 149 8.49 10.38 -10.10
C GLY A 149 8.15 10.07 -8.64
N ARG A 150 7.77 8.83 -8.31
CA ARG A 150 7.45 8.39 -6.94
C ARG A 150 8.51 7.43 -6.45
N ARG A 151 8.83 7.42 -5.15
CA ARG A 151 9.66 6.36 -4.56
C ARG A 151 8.80 5.11 -4.35
N VAL A 152 9.02 4.04 -5.10
CA VAL A 152 8.18 2.84 -5.04
C VAL A 152 8.98 1.64 -4.56
N MET A 153 8.54 1.05 -3.45
CA MET A 153 9.10 -0.19 -2.92
C MET A 153 8.04 -1.29 -2.98
N ILE A 154 8.35 -2.37 -3.69
CA ILE A 154 7.54 -3.58 -3.74
C ILE A 154 8.30 -4.68 -3.02
N VAL A 155 7.66 -5.36 -2.06
CA VAL A 155 8.27 -6.46 -1.32
C VAL A 155 7.39 -7.68 -1.47
N HIS A 156 7.91 -8.81 -1.92
CA HIS A 156 7.14 -10.03 -2.14
C HIS A 156 7.90 -11.25 -1.63
N GLY A 157 7.23 -12.13 -0.87
CA GLY A 157 7.81 -13.40 -0.42
C GLY A 157 7.84 -14.42 -1.56
N THR A 158 8.94 -15.14 -1.76
CA THR A 158 9.07 -16.03 -2.92
C THR A 158 8.16 -17.26 -2.86
N ASN A 159 7.62 -17.61 -1.69
CA ASN A 159 6.70 -18.75 -1.49
C ASN A 159 5.27 -18.28 -1.16
N ASP A 160 4.85 -17.15 -1.71
CA ASP A 160 3.50 -16.64 -1.48
C ASP A 160 2.44 -17.47 -2.23
N ALA A 161 1.76 -18.35 -1.49
CA ALA A 161 0.68 -19.18 -2.00
C ALA A 161 -0.64 -18.43 -2.26
N ARG A 162 -0.73 -17.13 -1.91
CA ARG A 162 -1.94 -16.31 -2.08
C ARG A 162 -1.84 -15.28 -3.19
N SER A 163 -0.63 -14.91 -3.59
CA SER A 163 -0.40 -13.92 -4.65
C SER A 163 0.90 -14.26 -5.36
N ASP A 164 0.83 -14.52 -6.67
CA ASP A 164 1.98 -14.94 -7.46
C ASP A 164 3.08 -13.85 -7.46
N PRO A 165 4.30 -14.14 -6.94
CA PRO A 165 5.43 -13.22 -6.96
C PRO A 165 5.85 -12.76 -8.36
N GLU A 166 5.57 -13.56 -9.40
CA GLU A 166 5.89 -13.24 -10.78
C GLU A 166 5.08 -12.03 -11.29
N LEU A 167 3.82 -11.89 -10.86
CA LEU A 167 2.98 -10.74 -11.24
C LEU A 167 3.57 -9.42 -10.70
N SER A 168 4.08 -9.43 -9.46
CA SER A 168 4.71 -8.24 -8.89
C SER A 168 6.07 -7.93 -9.55
N PHE A 169 6.79 -8.96 -10.01
CA PHE A 169 8.00 -8.81 -10.81
C PHE A 169 7.71 -8.11 -12.14
N ARG A 170 6.75 -8.60 -12.92
CA ARG A 170 6.38 -8.02 -14.22
C ARG A 170 5.88 -6.58 -14.08
N LEU A 171 5.06 -6.30 -13.07
CA LEU A 171 4.63 -4.94 -12.75
C LEU A 171 5.82 -4.03 -12.44
N ALA A 172 6.74 -4.48 -11.59
CA ALA A 172 7.93 -3.72 -11.24
C ALA A 172 8.83 -3.44 -12.45
N ALA A 173 9.04 -4.45 -13.31
CA ALA A 173 9.82 -4.31 -14.54
C ALA A 173 9.20 -3.27 -15.48
N ARG A 174 7.87 -3.28 -15.64
CA ARG A 174 7.15 -2.27 -16.43
C ARG A 174 7.23 -0.88 -15.81
N ALA A 175 7.04 -0.78 -14.49
CA ALA A 175 7.13 0.49 -13.77
C ALA A 175 8.53 1.09 -13.84
N LYS A 176 9.60 0.26 -13.78
CA LYS A 176 10.99 0.69 -13.87
C LYS A 176 11.33 1.40 -15.17
N LYS A 177 10.66 1.04 -16.28
CA LYS A 177 10.82 1.70 -17.59
C LYS A 177 10.35 3.16 -17.56
N ALA A 178 9.34 3.48 -16.74
CA ALA A 178 8.79 4.82 -16.61
C ALA A 178 9.29 5.57 -15.35
N ASN A 179 9.85 4.85 -14.38
CA ASN A 179 10.31 5.41 -13.11
C ASN A 179 11.54 4.65 -12.58
N ARG A 180 12.68 5.34 -12.52
CA ARG A 180 13.95 4.75 -12.04
C ARG A 180 13.95 4.50 -10.53
N GLU A 181 13.05 5.09 -9.75
CA GLU A 181 12.95 4.96 -8.30
C GLU A 181 12.05 3.79 -7.83
N VAL A 182 11.70 2.88 -8.75
CA VAL A 182 11.04 1.62 -8.41
C VAL A 182 12.08 0.58 -8.00
N CYS A 183 11.91 0.01 -6.81
CA CYS A 183 12.70 -1.11 -6.30
C CYS A 183 11.78 -2.26 -5.92
N ARG A 184 12.10 -3.48 -6.36
CA ARG A 184 11.44 -4.71 -5.92
C ARG A 184 12.42 -5.54 -5.10
N PHE A 185 11.95 -6.04 -3.95
CA PHE A 185 12.69 -6.93 -3.06
C PHE A 185 11.95 -8.26 -2.95
N GLU A 186 12.72 -9.33 -3.12
CA GLU A 186 12.26 -10.69 -2.81
C GLU A 186 12.71 -11.06 -1.40
N VAL A 187 11.79 -11.58 -0.61
CA VAL A 187 12.12 -12.14 0.71
C VAL A 187 12.13 -13.67 0.56
N HIS A 188 13.35 -14.23 0.50
CA HIS A 188 13.53 -15.68 0.37
C HIS A 188 12.89 -16.43 1.53
N ALA A 189 12.07 -17.42 1.19
CA ALA A 189 11.39 -18.33 2.12
C ALA A 189 10.33 -17.70 3.05
N ASP A 190 9.86 -16.48 2.78
CA ASP A 190 8.72 -15.89 3.49
C ASP A 190 7.42 -16.02 2.66
N GLY A 191 6.28 -16.09 3.35
CA GLY A 191 4.95 -16.21 2.75
C GLY A 191 4.21 -14.88 2.66
N HIS A 192 2.91 -14.90 2.32
CA HIS A 192 2.07 -13.71 2.13
C HIS A 192 2.10 -12.68 3.27
N GLY A 193 2.33 -13.13 4.50
CA GLY A 193 2.34 -12.28 5.69
C GLY A 193 3.65 -11.54 5.95
N LEU A 194 4.71 -11.84 5.18
CA LEU A 194 6.08 -11.35 5.42
C LEU A 194 6.48 -11.40 6.91
N SER A 195 6.16 -12.52 7.56
CA SER A 195 6.23 -12.68 9.02
C SER A 195 7.34 -13.64 9.46
N GLN A 196 7.84 -14.47 8.55
CA GLN A 196 8.96 -15.34 8.81
C GLN A 196 10.23 -14.63 8.38
N TYR A 197 10.86 -13.86 9.27
CA TYR A 197 12.32 -13.77 9.45
C TYR A 197 12.63 -12.67 10.48
N ARG A 198 12.66 -13.08 11.75
CA ARG A 198 13.28 -12.30 12.85
C ARG A 198 14.78 -12.60 12.83
N GLY A 199 15.54 -11.76 12.14
CA GLY A 199 16.99 -11.62 12.31
C GLY A 199 17.85 -12.66 11.59
N LYS A 200 18.53 -12.24 10.51
CA LYS A 200 19.97 -12.47 10.24
C LYS A 200 20.34 -11.93 8.86
N CYS A 201 21.45 -11.19 8.83
CA CYS A 201 22.38 -10.88 7.73
C CYS A 201 21.83 -10.89 6.28
N TRP A 202 21.72 -9.69 5.70
CA TRP A 202 21.49 -9.50 4.27
C TRP A 202 22.73 -9.90 3.47
N ARG A 203 22.57 -10.83 2.52
CA ARG A 203 23.50 -11.03 1.41
C ARG A 203 22.90 -10.40 0.16
N TRP A 204 23.57 -9.36 -0.31
CA TRP A 204 23.10 -8.44 -1.34
C TRP A 204 23.25 -9.01 -2.74
N ARG A 205 22.21 -8.91 -3.56
CA ARG A 205 22.35 -8.84 -5.02
C ARG A 205 21.43 -7.74 -5.55
N ARG A 206 22.04 -6.67 -6.05
CA ARG A 206 21.39 -5.63 -6.84
C ARG A 206 21.25 -6.19 -8.26
N THR A 207 20.04 -6.31 -8.78
CA THR A 207 19.86 -6.41 -10.23
C THR A 207 20.04 -5.01 -10.81
N SER A 208 21.15 -4.86 -11.53
CA SER A 208 21.53 -3.70 -12.33
C SER A 208 20.50 -3.39 -13.43
#